data_AF-A0A367X3K4-F1
#
_entry.id   AF-A0A367X3K4-F1
#
_cell.length_a   1.000
_cell.length_b   1.000
_cell.length_c   1.000
_cell.angle_alpha   90.00
_cell.angle_beta   90.00
_cell.angle_gamma   90.00
#
_symmetry.space_group_name_H-M   'P 1'
#
loop_
_entity.id
_entity.type
_entity.pdbx_description
1 polymer ?
#
loop_
_entity_poly.entity_id
_entity_poly.type
_entity_poly.pdbx_seq_one_letter_code
_entity_poly.pdbx_strand_id
1 'polypeptide(L)'
;MNARDDAASMAIGARLNAEVGALKVATTNASQAGALLQVMDGGMNTINDILVRMKQLAVQAGSENLGATERGYINNEATALGNEINRIAADTEFNGVKVLNSATALAFKIGSGATAAEDDLSFTTSDNTLATLTGGGATAMGTKAAADIASASIDTAINTLQTNRAAVGVNQNRLEF
;
A
#
# COMPACT_ATOMS: atom_id res chain seq x y z
N MET A 1 -53.50 -27.41 -1.74
CA MET A 1 -52.28 -26.67 -2.11
C MET A 1 -52.70 -25.60 -3.10
N ASN A 2 -52.40 -24.35 -2.78
CA ASN A 2 -53.13 -23.17 -3.23
C ASN A 2 -52.19 -22.34 -4.10
N ALA A 3 -52.62 -21.84 -5.26
CA ALA A 3 -51.78 -21.06 -6.18
C ALA A 3 -51.10 -19.83 -5.54
N ARG A 4 -51.63 -19.36 -4.40
CA ARG A 4 -51.00 -18.34 -3.54
C ARG A 4 -49.75 -18.83 -2.80
N ASP A 5 -49.73 -20.09 -2.38
CA ASP A 5 -48.62 -20.75 -1.69
C ASP A 5 -47.47 -21.03 -2.68
N ASP A 6 -47.81 -21.45 -3.90
CA ASP A 6 -46.86 -21.62 -5.01
C ASP A 6 -46.27 -20.27 -5.47
N ALA A 7 -47.09 -19.22 -5.60
CA ALA A 7 -46.61 -17.89 -5.96
C ALA A 7 -45.70 -17.26 -4.88
N ALA A 8 -46.03 -17.44 -3.60
CA ALA A 8 -45.21 -16.94 -2.49
C ALA A 8 -43.88 -17.69 -2.38
N SER A 9 -43.88 -19.02 -2.50
CA SER A 9 -42.67 -19.84 -2.48
C SER A 9 -41.79 -19.62 -3.70
N MET A 10 -42.37 -19.44 -4.91
CA MET A 10 -41.61 -19.05 -6.10
C MET A 10 -40.99 -17.66 -5.97
N ALA A 11 -41.71 -16.68 -5.38
CA ALA A 11 -41.16 -15.35 -5.15
C ALA A 11 -40.01 -15.36 -4.13
N ILE A 12 -40.11 -16.17 -3.06
CA ILE A 12 -39.02 -16.35 -2.10
C ILE A 12 -37.82 -17.05 -2.76
N GLY A 13 -38.06 -18.11 -3.54
CA GLY A 13 -37.00 -18.82 -4.26
C GLY A 13 -36.28 -17.94 -5.28
N ALA A 14 -37.00 -17.06 -6.00
CA ALA A 14 -36.39 -16.09 -6.90
C ALA A 14 -35.51 -15.08 -6.16
N ARG A 15 -35.95 -14.60 -4.99
CA ARG A 15 -35.16 -13.69 -4.14
C ARG A 15 -33.91 -14.39 -3.59
N LEU A 16 -34.03 -15.62 -3.09
CA LEU A 16 -32.89 -16.40 -2.61
C LEU A 16 -31.88 -16.69 -3.72
N ASN A 17 -32.34 -17.01 -4.94
CA ASN A 17 -31.46 -17.21 -6.08
C ASN A 17 -30.72 -15.92 -6.48
N ALA A 18 -31.41 -14.77 -6.46
CA ALA A 18 -30.77 -13.47 -6.70
C ALA A 18 -29.72 -13.15 -5.63
N GLU A 19 -30.04 -13.42 -4.37
CA GLU A 19 -29.15 -13.21 -3.23
C GLU A 19 -27.89 -14.08 -3.31
N VAL A 20 -28.04 -15.38 -3.59
CA VAL A 20 -26.91 -16.30 -3.78
C VAL A 20 -26.03 -15.86 -4.96
N GLY A 21 -26.65 -15.40 -6.06
CA GLY A 21 -25.94 -14.85 -7.20
C GLY A 21 -25.10 -13.62 -6.82
N ALA A 22 -25.70 -12.68 -6.07
CA ALA A 22 -25.02 -11.48 -5.59
C ALA A 22 -23.85 -11.83 -4.64
N LEU A 23 -24.07 -12.72 -3.67
CA LEU A 23 -23.05 -13.15 -2.72
C LEU A 23 -21.85 -13.81 -3.42
N LYS A 24 -22.08 -14.60 -4.48
CA LYS A 24 -20.98 -15.21 -5.24
C LYS A 24 -20.06 -14.17 -5.90
N VAL A 25 -20.64 -13.09 -6.43
CA VAL A 25 -19.86 -11.97 -6.99
C VAL A 25 -19.16 -11.21 -5.87
N ALA A 26 -19.83 -10.99 -4.75
CA ALA A 26 -19.27 -10.33 -3.58
C ALA A 26 -18.04 -11.07 -3.03
N THR A 27 -18.06 -12.40 -2.95
CA THR A 27 -16.89 -13.22 -2.59
C THR A 27 -15.74 -13.07 -3.59
N THR A 28 -16.06 -12.95 -4.88
CA THR A 28 -15.05 -12.71 -5.92
C THR A 28 -14.40 -11.34 -5.76
N ASN A 29 -15.19 -10.31 -5.47
CA ASN A 29 -14.68 -8.96 -5.21
C ASN A 29 -13.83 -8.91 -3.93
N ALA A 30 -14.23 -9.61 -2.88
CA ALA A 30 -13.44 -9.74 -1.64
C ALA A 30 -12.06 -10.38 -1.93
N SER A 31 -12.04 -11.42 -2.77
CA SER A 31 -10.79 -12.07 -3.19
C SER A 31 -9.89 -11.12 -4.01
N GLN A 32 -10.48 -10.31 -4.89
CA GLN A 32 -9.74 -9.29 -5.64
C GLN A 32 -9.19 -8.18 -4.74
N ALA A 33 -9.98 -7.72 -3.76
CA ALA A 33 -9.54 -6.76 -2.77
C ALA A 33 -8.34 -7.30 -1.97
N GLY A 34 -8.39 -8.56 -1.53
CA GLY A 34 -7.29 -9.23 -0.85
C GLY A 34 -6.03 -9.31 -1.71
N ALA A 35 -6.16 -9.71 -2.98
CA ALA A 35 -5.05 -9.76 -3.92
C ALA A 35 -4.41 -8.38 -4.15
N LEU A 36 -5.22 -7.33 -4.28
CA LEU A 36 -4.74 -5.95 -4.39
C LEU A 36 -3.94 -5.54 -3.14
N LEU A 37 -4.49 -5.77 -1.95
CA LEU A 37 -3.82 -5.45 -0.69
C LEU A 37 -2.49 -6.21 -0.54
N GLN A 38 -2.42 -7.46 -1.01
CA GLN A 38 -1.18 -8.23 -1.01
C GLN A 38 -0.13 -7.67 -1.99
N VAL A 39 -0.54 -7.21 -3.17
CA VAL A 39 0.36 -6.51 -4.11
C VAL A 39 0.88 -5.22 -3.51
N MET A 40 0.03 -4.46 -2.82
CA MET A 40 0.44 -3.26 -2.09
C MET A 40 1.50 -3.57 -1.02
N ASP A 41 1.23 -4.53 -0.12
CA ASP A 41 2.19 -4.88 0.95
C ASP A 41 3.52 -5.40 0.40
N GLY A 42 3.49 -6.19 -0.69
CA GLY A 42 4.70 -6.66 -1.37
C GLY A 42 5.58 -5.52 -1.91
N GLY A 43 4.96 -4.55 -2.59
CA GLY A 43 5.68 -3.36 -3.09
C GLY A 43 6.21 -2.49 -1.95
N MET A 44 5.40 -2.26 -0.91
CA MET A 44 5.82 -1.54 0.29
C MET A 44 6.96 -2.25 1.04
N ASN A 45 6.98 -3.58 1.07
CA ASN A 45 8.05 -4.33 1.71
C ASN A 45 9.38 -4.15 0.95
N THR A 46 9.35 -4.12 -0.39
CA THR A 46 10.55 -3.86 -1.20
C THR A 46 11.06 -2.43 -0.99
N ILE A 47 10.15 -1.44 -0.90
CA ILE A 47 10.53 -0.05 -0.54
C ILE A 47 11.18 -0.01 0.85
N ASN A 48 10.65 -0.75 1.83
CA ASN A 48 11.22 -0.81 3.17
C ASN A 48 12.67 -1.30 3.16
N ASP A 49 12.96 -2.37 2.41
CA ASP A 49 14.31 -2.93 2.31
C ASP A 49 15.30 -1.92 1.72
N ILE A 50 14.85 -1.14 0.72
CA ILE A 50 15.64 -0.06 0.13
C ILE A 50 15.88 1.08 1.15
N LEU A 51 14.86 1.49 1.90
CA LEU A 51 15.00 2.52 2.94
C LEU A 51 15.98 2.09 4.03
N VAL A 52 15.96 0.83 4.46
CA VAL A 52 16.93 0.29 5.41
C VAL A 52 18.35 0.34 4.84
N ARG A 53 18.54 0.03 3.55
CA ARG A 53 19.84 0.18 2.89
C ARG A 53 20.28 1.65 2.84
N MET A 54 19.37 2.57 2.48
CA MET A 54 19.66 4.01 2.50
C MET A 54 20.03 4.49 3.91
N LYS A 55 19.40 3.97 4.96
CA LYS A 55 19.74 4.30 6.35
C LYS A 55 21.17 3.86 6.70
N GLN A 56 21.58 2.66 6.28
CA GLN A 56 22.96 2.19 6.47
C GLN A 56 23.97 3.11 5.78
N LEU A 57 23.67 3.51 4.54
CA LEU A 57 24.48 4.46 3.78
C LEU A 57 24.57 5.83 4.47
N ALA A 58 23.45 6.32 5.01
CA ALA A 58 23.42 7.58 5.75
C ALA A 58 24.32 7.54 6.99
N VAL A 59 24.28 6.44 7.75
CA VAL A 59 25.14 6.24 8.94
C VAL A 59 26.61 6.11 8.54
N GLN A 60 26.91 5.38 7.46
CA GLN A 60 28.27 5.25 6.93
C GLN A 60 28.81 6.62 6.50
N ALA A 61 28.02 7.39 5.73
CA ALA A 61 28.36 8.77 5.42
C ALA A 61 28.35 9.66 6.67
N GLY A 62 27.66 9.35 7.76
CA GLY A 62 27.75 10.12 9.00
C GLY A 62 29.14 10.07 9.68
N SER A 63 30.03 9.17 9.28
CA SER A 63 31.31 8.90 9.97
C SER A 63 32.44 9.87 9.59
N GLU A 64 33.21 10.36 10.58
CA GLU A 64 34.29 11.34 10.38
C GLU A 64 35.50 10.81 9.60
N ASN A 65 35.76 9.51 9.65
CA ASN A 65 36.86 8.87 8.94
C ASN A 65 36.64 8.75 7.42
N LEU A 66 35.48 9.18 6.92
CA LEU A 66 35.10 9.05 5.51
C LEU A 66 35.39 10.35 4.74
N GLY A 67 36.23 10.25 3.70
CA GLY A 67 36.59 11.37 2.83
C GLY A 67 35.46 11.82 1.90
N ALA A 68 35.68 12.96 1.23
CA ALA A 68 34.68 13.56 0.33
C ALA A 68 34.38 12.66 -0.89
N THR A 69 35.38 11.96 -1.41
CA THR A 69 35.23 11.06 -2.55
C THR A 69 34.35 9.86 -2.20
N GLU A 70 34.59 9.21 -1.05
CA GLU A 70 33.80 8.09 -0.58
C GLU A 70 32.35 8.50 -0.31
N ARG A 71 32.13 9.68 0.27
CA ARG A 71 30.80 10.27 0.46
C ARG A 71 30.10 10.52 -0.86
N GLY A 72 30.84 10.94 -1.89
CA GLY A 72 30.32 11.09 -3.25
C GLY A 72 29.77 9.76 -3.80
N TYR A 73 30.50 8.66 -3.62
CA TYR A 73 30.03 7.34 -4.04
C TYR A 73 28.79 6.89 -3.27
N ILE A 74 28.76 7.07 -1.95
CA ILE A 74 27.58 6.78 -1.14
C ILE A 74 26.37 7.60 -1.59
N ASN A 75 26.56 8.89 -1.86
CA ASN A 75 25.50 9.76 -2.32
C ASN A 75 24.92 9.31 -3.67
N ASN A 76 25.77 8.82 -4.59
CA ASN A 76 25.32 8.28 -5.87
C ASN A 76 24.50 7.00 -5.67
N GLU A 77 24.94 6.08 -4.80
CA GLU A 77 24.17 4.87 -4.45
C GLU A 77 22.82 5.25 -3.83
N ALA A 78 22.81 6.16 -2.85
CA ALA A 78 21.58 6.63 -2.20
C ALA A 78 20.61 7.29 -3.20
N THR A 79 21.13 8.03 -4.19
CA THR A 79 20.31 8.63 -5.25
C THR A 79 19.69 7.57 -6.15
N ALA A 80 20.45 6.54 -6.54
CA ALA A 80 19.94 5.43 -7.33
C ALA A 80 18.86 4.64 -6.59
N LEU A 81 19.07 4.36 -5.30
CA LEU A 81 18.08 3.72 -4.44
C LEU A 81 16.80 4.57 -4.29
N GLY A 82 16.94 5.89 -4.14
CA GLY A 82 15.80 6.79 -4.09
C GLY A 82 14.98 6.81 -5.38
N ASN A 83 15.65 6.74 -6.54
CA ASN A 83 14.99 6.59 -7.83
C ASN A 83 14.26 5.24 -7.94
N GLU A 84 14.85 4.17 -7.41
CA GLU A 84 14.23 2.84 -7.40
C GLU A 84 12.97 2.80 -6.53
N ILE A 85 12.96 3.48 -5.37
CA ILE A 85 11.74 3.66 -4.57
C ILE A 85 10.63 4.33 -5.40
N ASN A 86 10.96 5.42 -6.09
CA ASN A 86 10.00 6.13 -6.93
C ASN A 86 9.50 5.26 -8.09
N ARG A 87 10.38 4.47 -8.69
CA ARG A 87 10.02 3.51 -9.75
C ARG A 87 9.06 2.45 -9.22
N ILE A 88 9.35 1.82 -8.08
CA ILE A 88 8.46 0.81 -7.47
C ILE A 88 7.10 1.43 -7.13
N ALA A 89 7.08 2.62 -6.53
CA ALA A 89 5.84 3.32 -6.22
C ALA A 89 5.00 3.61 -7.48
N ALA A 90 5.65 4.05 -8.56
CA ALA A 90 5.00 4.36 -9.84
C ALA A 90 4.56 3.13 -10.64
N ASP A 91 5.34 2.05 -10.61
CA ASP A 91 5.11 0.87 -11.43
C ASP A 91 4.14 -0.12 -10.79
N THR A 92 4.09 -0.19 -9.45
CA THR A 92 3.23 -1.15 -8.73
C THR A 92 1.75 -0.89 -9.04
N GLU A 93 1.13 -1.89 -9.68
CA GLU A 93 -0.24 -1.81 -10.17
C GLU A 93 -1.01 -3.10 -9.92
N PHE A 94 -2.32 -2.95 -9.81
CA PHE A 94 -3.26 -4.05 -9.81
C PHE A 94 -4.35 -3.77 -10.83
N ASN A 95 -4.50 -4.66 -11.82
CA ASN A 95 -5.50 -4.52 -12.88
C ASN A 95 -5.45 -3.15 -13.61
N GLY A 96 -4.23 -2.65 -13.88
CA GLY A 96 -3.99 -1.36 -14.54
C GLY A 96 -4.18 -0.12 -13.65
N VAL A 97 -4.51 -0.29 -12.37
CA VAL A 97 -4.62 0.81 -11.40
C VAL A 97 -3.33 0.89 -10.58
N LYS A 98 -2.71 2.08 -10.52
CA LYS A 98 -1.54 2.32 -9.66
C LYS A 98 -1.96 2.39 -8.20
N VAL A 99 -1.27 1.66 -7.32
CA VAL A 99 -1.70 1.46 -5.94
C VAL A 99 -0.76 2.04 -4.88
N LEU A 100 0.45 2.50 -5.28
CA LEU A 100 1.48 2.99 -4.36
C LEU A 100 1.94 4.44 -4.61
N ASN A 101 1.45 5.14 -5.64
CA ASN A 101 1.94 6.48 -6.02
C ASN A 101 0.97 7.63 -5.73
N SER A 102 -0.22 7.34 -5.21
CA SER A 102 -1.25 8.35 -4.99
C SER A 102 -2.20 7.92 -3.89
N ALA A 103 -2.82 8.91 -3.23
CA ALA A 103 -3.91 8.69 -2.30
C ALA A 103 -5.24 8.62 -3.05
N THR A 104 -5.73 7.39 -3.26
CA THR A 104 -6.97 7.11 -3.97
C THR A 104 -7.88 6.28 -3.08
N ALA A 105 -9.11 6.76 -2.86
CA ALA A 105 -10.13 5.99 -2.16
C ALA A 105 -10.62 4.86 -3.06
N LEU A 106 -10.55 3.63 -2.56
CA LEU A 106 -11.04 2.42 -3.21
C LEU A 106 -12.11 1.80 -2.33
N ALA A 107 -13.18 1.31 -2.97
CA ALA A 107 -14.27 0.60 -2.30
C ALA A 107 -14.59 -0.68 -3.08
N PHE A 108 -14.56 -1.81 -2.39
CA PHE A 108 -14.88 -3.12 -2.96
C PHE A 108 -16.20 -3.62 -2.38
N LYS A 109 -17.14 -4.00 -3.25
CA LYS A 109 -18.43 -4.55 -2.85
C LYS A 109 -18.27 -6.00 -2.38
N ILE A 110 -18.28 -6.22 -1.07
CA ILE A 110 -18.08 -7.52 -0.41
C ILE A 110 -19.36 -8.12 0.19
N GLY A 111 -20.48 -7.39 0.13
CA GLY A 111 -21.81 -7.87 0.48
C GLY A 111 -22.84 -7.69 -0.65
N SER A 112 -24.00 -8.30 -0.46
CA SER A 112 -25.15 -8.27 -1.39
C SER A 112 -26.13 -7.13 -1.13
N GLY A 113 -26.01 -6.46 0.02
CA GLY A 113 -26.88 -5.37 0.43
C GLY A 113 -26.54 -4.03 -0.22
N ALA A 114 -27.35 -3.03 0.11
CA ALA A 114 -27.22 -1.66 -0.40
C ALA A 114 -26.51 -0.71 0.58
N THR A 115 -26.20 -1.17 1.81
CA THR A 115 -25.64 -0.30 2.85
C THR A 115 -24.12 -0.33 2.75
N ALA A 116 -23.51 0.71 2.19
CA ALA A 116 -22.05 0.74 1.97
C ALA A 116 -21.23 0.49 3.25
N ALA A 117 -21.70 0.95 4.42
CA ALA A 117 -21.01 0.71 5.69
C ALA A 117 -20.97 -0.77 6.12
N GLU A 118 -21.89 -1.59 5.60
CA GLU A 118 -22.04 -3.01 5.92
C GLU A 118 -21.46 -3.88 4.80
N ASP A 119 -21.61 -3.46 3.54
CA ASP A 119 -21.35 -4.28 2.35
C ASP A 119 -20.08 -3.89 1.58
N ASP A 120 -19.42 -2.77 1.92
CA ASP A 120 -18.25 -2.29 1.17
C ASP A 120 -16.98 -2.31 2.04
N LEU A 121 -15.90 -2.89 1.52
CA LEU A 121 -14.55 -2.67 2.05
C LEU A 121 -13.97 -1.40 1.44
N SER A 122 -13.97 -0.32 2.21
CA SER A 122 -13.39 0.97 1.81
C SER A 122 -12.03 1.20 2.46
N PHE A 123 -11.04 1.62 1.65
CA PHE A 123 -9.73 2.05 2.12
C PHE A 123 -9.13 3.07 1.16
N THR A 124 -8.12 3.81 1.62
CA THR A 124 -7.39 4.78 0.79
C THR A 124 -5.97 4.26 0.56
N THR A 125 -5.52 4.22 -0.69
CA THR A 125 -4.10 3.96 -1.00
C THR A 125 -3.24 5.08 -0.44
N SER A 126 -1.93 4.84 -0.29
CA SER A 126 -0.99 5.88 0.12
C SER A 126 0.00 6.16 -1.00
N ASP A 127 0.45 7.41 -1.09
CA ASP A 127 1.62 7.75 -1.90
C ASP A 127 2.89 7.37 -1.13
N ASN A 128 3.65 6.43 -1.68
CA ASN A 128 4.90 5.91 -1.14
C ASN A 128 6.10 6.30 -2.00
N THR A 129 5.99 7.39 -2.77
CA THR A 129 7.16 8.05 -3.37
C THR A 129 8.10 8.55 -2.27
N LEU A 130 9.40 8.62 -2.58
CA LEU A 130 10.41 8.99 -1.60
C LEU A 130 10.14 10.36 -0.98
N ALA A 131 9.72 11.34 -1.78
CA ALA A 131 9.44 12.69 -1.32
C ALA A 131 8.28 12.72 -0.30
N THR A 132 7.21 11.96 -0.54
CA THR A 132 6.08 11.88 0.38
C THR A 132 6.47 11.15 1.65
N LEU A 133 7.20 10.04 1.55
CA LEU A 133 7.66 9.28 2.72
C LEU A 133 8.57 10.11 3.62
N THR A 134 9.52 10.88 3.06
CA THR A 134 10.42 11.74 3.84
C THR A 134 9.76 13.03 4.33
N GLY A 135 8.51 13.32 3.96
CA GLY A 135 7.86 14.61 4.23
C GLY A 135 8.55 15.79 3.54
N GLY A 136 9.19 15.55 2.39
CA GLY A 136 10.02 16.53 1.68
C GLY A 136 11.44 16.68 2.26
N GLY A 137 11.83 15.84 3.21
CA GLY A 137 13.17 15.82 3.79
C GLY A 137 14.25 15.46 2.77
N ALA A 138 15.43 16.08 2.91
CA ALA A 138 16.57 15.86 2.03
C ALA A 138 17.20 14.48 2.27
N THR A 139 17.61 13.80 1.19
CA THR A 139 18.24 12.47 1.23
C THR A 139 19.68 12.46 0.72
N ALA A 140 20.25 13.63 0.43
CA ALA A 140 21.63 13.78 -0.04
C ALA A 140 22.64 13.47 1.08
N MET A 141 23.76 12.84 0.73
CA MET A 141 24.77 12.35 1.67
C MET A 141 26.19 12.84 1.34
N GLY A 142 26.33 13.88 0.53
CA GLY A 142 27.62 14.41 0.06
C GLY A 142 28.51 15.03 1.14
N THR A 143 27.96 15.36 2.31
CA THR A 143 28.70 15.89 3.47
C THR A 143 28.25 15.19 4.74
N LYS A 144 29.01 15.32 5.83
CA LYS A 144 28.63 14.74 7.13
C LYS A 144 27.29 15.28 7.62
N ALA A 145 27.15 16.61 7.59
CA ALA A 145 25.90 17.26 8.00
C ALA A 145 24.71 16.85 7.12
N ALA A 146 24.90 16.73 5.80
CA ALA A 146 23.85 16.26 4.90
C ALA A 146 23.47 14.80 5.19
N ALA A 147 24.44 13.93 5.45
CA ALA A 147 24.20 12.54 5.82
C ALA A 147 23.42 12.41 7.14
N ASP A 148 23.71 13.25 8.15
CA ASP A 148 22.97 13.28 9.41
C ASP A 148 21.49 13.72 9.18
N ILE A 149 21.25 14.72 8.31
CA ILE A 149 19.90 15.14 7.90
C ILE A 149 19.18 14.04 7.12
N ALA A 150 19.87 13.38 6.19
CA ALA A 150 19.32 12.28 5.41
C ALA A 150 18.95 11.09 6.31
N SER A 151 19.78 10.79 7.30
CA SER A 151 19.54 9.74 8.30
C SER A 151 18.22 9.96 9.04
N ALA A 152 17.94 11.19 9.48
CA ALA A 152 16.67 11.54 10.12
C ALA A 152 15.49 11.50 9.14
N SER A 153 15.66 12.01 7.92
CA SER A 153 14.63 11.99 6.88
C SER A 153 14.24 10.56 6.48
N ILE A 154 15.20 9.64 6.45
CA ILE A 154 14.97 8.21 6.19
C ILE A 154 14.25 7.54 7.36
N ASP A 155 14.52 7.93 8.61
CA ASP A 155 13.73 7.43 9.76
C ASP A 155 12.27 7.85 9.65
N THR A 156 12.01 9.10 9.26
CA THR A 156 10.65 9.56 8.94
C THR A 156 10.03 8.73 7.83
N ALA A 157 10.75 8.47 6.75
CA ALA A 157 10.26 7.64 5.65
C ALA A 157 9.89 6.22 6.08
N ILE A 158 10.73 5.57 6.89
CA ILE A 158 10.46 4.24 7.44
C ILE A 158 9.17 4.28 8.28
N ASN A 159 9.05 5.23 9.22
CA ASN A 159 7.87 5.34 10.08
C ASN A 159 6.57 5.59 9.30
N THR A 160 6.61 6.46 8.29
CA THR A 160 5.47 6.73 7.40
C THR A 160 5.08 5.47 6.63
N LEU A 161 6.06 4.75 6.08
CA LEU A 161 5.81 3.50 5.35
C LEU A 161 5.21 2.42 6.26
N GLN A 162 5.71 2.26 7.49
CA GLN A 162 5.14 1.31 8.45
C GLN A 162 3.69 1.66 8.79
N THR A 163 3.36 2.95 8.91
CA THR A 163 1.98 3.42 9.11
C THR A 163 1.09 3.03 7.93
N ASN A 164 1.56 3.22 6.69
CA ASN A 164 0.85 2.82 5.49
C ASN A 164 0.63 1.29 5.42
N ARG A 165 1.66 0.50 5.76
CA ARG A 165 1.56 -0.96 5.81
C ARG A 165 0.59 -1.46 6.87
N ALA A 166 0.58 -0.82 8.05
CA ALA A 166 -0.38 -1.13 9.09
C ALA A 166 -1.83 -0.90 8.61
N ALA A 167 -2.08 0.17 7.85
CA ALA A 167 -3.38 0.42 7.26
C ALA A 167 -3.80 -0.67 6.24
N VAL A 168 -2.86 -1.17 5.44
CA VAL A 168 -3.09 -2.32 4.55
C VAL A 168 -3.41 -3.59 5.36
N GLY A 169 -2.62 -3.90 6.38
CA GLY A 169 -2.81 -5.09 7.22
C GLY A 169 -4.14 -5.11 7.97
N VAL A 170 -4.63 -3.95 8.46
CA VAL A 170 -5.97 -3.86 9.08
C VAL A 170 -7.06 -4.26 8.08
N ASN A 171 -6.95 -3.85 6.81
CA ASN A 171 -7.94 -4.19 5.80
C ASN A 171 -7.81 -5.64 5.32
N GLN A 172 -6.61 -6.23 5.33
CA GLN A 172 -6.43 -7.67 5.09
C GLN A 172 -7.13 -8.49 6.17
N ASN A 173 -6.92 -8.17 7.45
CA ASN A 173 -7.57 -8.87 8.56
C ASN A 173 -9.10 -8.79 8.45
N ARG A 174 -9.65 -7.65 8.03
CA ARG A 174 -11.11 -7.48 7.83
C ARG A 174 -11.70 -8.40 6.74
N LEU A 175 -10.88 -8.89 5.80
CA LEU A 175 -11.33 -9.83 4.76
C LEU A 175 -11.24 -11.29 5.20
N GLU A 176 -10.49 -11.58 6.27
CA GLU A 176 -10.32 -12.94 6.81
C GLU A 176 -11.39 -13.33 7.83
N PHE A 177 -12.17 -12.36 8.32
CA PHE A 177 -13.30 -12.55 9.24
C PHE A 177 -14.64 -12.54 8.49
#